data_AF-A0A522FTP3-F1
#
_entry.id   AF-A0A522FTP3-F1
#
_cell.length_a   1.000
_cell.length_b   1.000
_cell.length_c   1.000
_cell.angle_alpha   90.00
_cell.angle_beta   90.00
_cell.angle_gamma   90.00
#
_symmetry.space_group_name_H-M   'P 1'
#
loop_
_entity.id
_entity.type
_entity.pdbx_description
1 polymer ?
#
loop_
_entity_poly.entity_id
_entity_poly.type
_entity_poly.pdbx_seq_one_letter_code
_entity_poly.pdbx_strand_id
1 'polypeptide(L)'
;MNSTLNDLSGNNSDIRQQVIISKLIISIKRQLETLHKHKTIVTSESDILFYNNTRELQRRNADIVIWKYSDEELKGIMNPLLIIELTNNKFPQDIFNTHNQDFIKANEYLDYIESLREYILYNYENKEIIKFSKNRKKEFDITYNNFHSNYLDKNLKQSLALDFPELNYDD
;
A
#
# COMPACT_ATOMS: atom_id res chain seq x y z
N MET A 1 6.49 -41.80 -5.62
CA MET A 1 7.45 -40.98 -4.85
C MET A 1 8.56 -40.58 -5.79
N ASN A 2 8.62 -39.30 -6.16
CA ASN A 2 9.81 -38.62 -6.67
C ASN A 2 9.57 -37.12 -6.51
N SER A 3 10.11 -36.60 -5.41
CA SER A 3 10.26 -35.18 -5.14
C SER A 3 11.54 -34.71 -5.81
N THR A 4 11.45 -33.74 -6.71
CA THR A 4 12.60 -32.93 -7.10
C THR A 4 12.12 -31.54 -7.50
N LEU A 5 12.18 -30.65 -6.50
CA LEU A 5 12.75 -29.30 -6.58
C LEU A 5 12.48 -28.51 -7.88
N ASN A 6 11.52 -27.59 -7.85
CA ASN A 6 11.55 -26.35 -8.63
C ASN A 6 10.66 -25.22 -8.05
N ASP A 7 10.42 -25.21 -6.74
CA ASP A 7 9.73 -24.10 -6.05
C ASP A 7 10.74 -23.16 -5.36
N LEU A 8 11.58 -22.48 -6.16
CA LEU A 8 12.43 -21.37 -5.72
C LEU A 8 12.36 -20.17 -6.66
N SER A 9 11.17 -19.88 -7.20
CA SER A 9 10.90 -18.61 -7.93
C SER A 9 10.33 -17.51 -7.03
N GLY A 10 10.38 -17.69 -5.71
CA GLY A 10 10.07 -16.64 -4.73
C GLY A 10 11.30 -15.78 -4.42
N ASN A 11 11.13 -14.47 -4.49
CA ASN A 11 11.93 -13.44 -3.82
C ASN A 11 13.33 -13.11 -4.39
N ASN A 12 13.37 -12.57 -5.60
CA ASN A 12 14.37 -11.55 -5.95
C ASN A 12 13.64 -10.26 -6.31
N SER A 13 13.09 -9.58 -5.31
CA SER A 13 12.87 -8.13 -5.46
C SER A 13 14.24 -7.50 -5.75
N ASP A 14 14.30 -6.62 -6.74
CA ASP A 14 15.55 -5.97 -7.14
C ASP A 14 16.21 -5.35 -5.90
N ILE A 15 17.53 -5.54 -5.70
CA ILE A 15 18.29 -4.91 -4.60
C ILE A 15 18.00 -3.41 -4.54
N ARG A 16 17.78 -2.77 -5.70
CA ARG A 16 17.35 -1.36 -5.77
C ARG A 16 16.00 -1.12 -5.10
N GLN A 17 14.99 -1.95 -5.36
CA GLN A 17 13.68 -1.86 -4.74
C GLN A 17 13.79 -1.98 -3.22
N GLN A 18 14.58 -2.94 -2.71
CA GLN A 18 14.80 -3.13 -1.28
C GLN A 18 15.48 -1.93 -0.60
N VAL A 19 16.47 -1.33 -1.26
CA VAL A 19 17.13 -0.10 -0.79
C VAL A 19 16.13 1.06 -0.72
N ILE A 20 15.22 1.17 -1.69
CA ILE A 20 14.20 2.22 -1.70
C ILE A 20 13.17 1.96 -0.60
N ILE A 21 12.65 0.74 -0.46
CA ILE A 21 11.74 0.35 0.62
C ILE A 21 12.33 0.74 1.99
N SER A 22 13.59 0.37 2.24
CA SER A 22 14.28 0.70 3.49
C SER A 22 14.34 2.21 3.76
N LYS A 23 14.66 3.01 2.73
CA LYS A 23 14.69 4.49 2.83
C LYS A 23 13.31 5.06 3.11
N LEU A 24 12.27 4.54 2.45
CA LEU A 24 10.90 5.00 2.62
C LEU A 24 10.39 4.70 4.03
N ILE A 25 10.61 3.49 4.55
CA ILE A 25 10.22 3.14 5.92
C ILE A 25 10.85 4.10 6.93
N ILE A 26 12.14 4.42 6.79
CA ILE A 26 12.81 5.38 7.68
C ILE A 26 12.17 6.76 7.58
N SER A 27 11.89 7.25 6.37
CA SER A 27 11.23 8.54 6.16
C SER A 27 9.83 8.57 6.79
N ILE A 28 9.02 7.54 6.54
CA ILE A 28 7.66 7.39 7.07
C ILE A 28 7.69 7.36 8.60
N LYS A 29 8.54 6.55 9.22
CA LYS A 29 8.66 6.46 10.68
C LYS A 29 8.98 7.81 11.31
N ARG A 30 9.95 8.54 10.77
CA ARG A 30 10.30 9.90 11.24
C ARG A 30 9.13 10.87 11.11
N GLN A 31 8.35 10.78 10.03
CA GLN A 31 7.19 11.63 9.83
C GLN A 31 6.06 11.28 10.81
N LEU A 32 5.78 10.00 11.05
CA LEU A 32 4.79 9.55 12.03
C LEU A 32 5.14 10.00 13.46
N GLU A 33 6.42 9.93 13.84
CA GLU A 33 6.93 10.46 15.10
C GLU A 33 6.69 11.97 15.22
N THR A 34 6.99 12.72 14.16
CA THR A 34 6.78 14.18 14.12
C THR A 34 5.30 14.56 14.22
N LEU A 35 4.41 13.71 13.70
CA LEU A 35 2.96 13.91 13.71
C LEU A 35 2.29 13.33 14.97
N HIS A 36 3.06 12.82 15.94
CA HIS A 36 2.56 12.18 17.16
C HIS A 36 1.55 11.03 16.90
N LYS A 37 1.69 10.30 15.79
CA LYS A 37 0.79 9.20 15.40
C LYS A 37 1.19 7.88 16.07
N HIS A 38 1.19 7.85 17.40
CA HIS A 38 1.68 6.71 18.21
C HIS A 38 0.86 5.41 18.05
N LYS A 39 -0.35 5.49 17.48
CA LYS A 39 -1.21 4.33 17.17
C LYS A 39 -1.08 3.89 15.70
N THR A 40 0.10 4.00 15.10
CA THR A 40 0.33 3.51 13.74
C THR A 40 1.57 2.64 13.66
N ILE A 41 1.48 1.54 12.93
CA ILE A 41 2.60 0.61 12.70
C ILE A 41 2.94 0.67 11.21
N VAL A 42 4.23 0.70 10.90
CA VAL A 42 4.73 0.61 9.52
C VAL A 42 5.50 -0.70 9.38
N THR A 43 5.08 -1.53 8.44
CA THR A 43 5.74 -2.79 8.10
C THR A 43 6.11 -2.81 6.61
N SER A 44 7.08 -3.66 6.26
CA SER A 44 7.42 -3.98 4.87
C SER A 44 7.18 -5.44 4.57
N GLU A 45 7.04 -5.77 3.28
CA GLU A 45 6.85 -7.13 2.76
C GLU A 45 5.76 -7.89 3.54
N SER A 46 4.63 -7.23 3.75
CA SER A 46 3.60 -7.69 4.67
C SER A 46 2.46 -8.36 3.95
N ASP A 47 2.03 -9.50 4.47
CA ASP A 47 0.82 -10.14 3.99
C ASP A 47 -0.41 -9.38 4.46
N ILE A 48 -1.26 -9.05 3.49
CA ILE A 48 -2.58 -8.48 3.71
C ILE A 48 -3.60 -9.56 3.39
N LEU A 49 -4.47 -9.83 4.36
CA LEU A 49 -5.58 -10.77 4.26
C LEU A 49 -6.89 -10.01 4.14
N PHE A 50 -7.71 -10.34 3.14
CA PHE A 50 -9.02 -9.72 2.92
C PHE A 50 -9.97 -10.70 2.23
N TYR A 51 -11.28 -10.47 2.33
CA TYR A 51 -12.29 -11.28 1.64
C TYR A 51 -12.72 -10.57 0.36
N ASN A 52 -12.76 -11.31 -0.76
CA ASN A 52 -13.30 -10.80 -2.02
C ASN A 52 -14.84 -10.83 -2.04
N ASN A 53 -15.44 -10.46 -3.18
CA ASN A 53 -16.88 -10.50 -3.40
C ASN A 53 -17.53 -11.89 -3.24
N THR A 54 -16.80 -12.98 -3.48
CA THR A 54 -17.27 -14.36 -3.26
C THR A 54 -17.05 -14.86 -1.83
N ARG A 55 -16.57 -14.00 -0.92
CA ARG A 55 -16.18 -14.33 0.47
C ARG A 55 -15.04 -15.34 0.57
N GLU A 56 -14.22 -15.45 -0.47
CA GLU A 56 -12.98 -16.22 -0.41
C GLU A 56 -11.89 -15.37 0.23
N LEU A 57 -11.14 -15.98 1.15
CA LEU A 57 -10.00 -15.34 1.78
C LEU A 57 -8.86 -15.21 0.76
N GLN A 58 -8.52 -13.97 0.44
CA GLN A 58 -7.39 -13.61 -0.40
C GLN A 58 -6.19 -13.24 0.47
N ARG A 59 -5.00 -13.58 -0.02
CA ARG A 59 -3.72 -13.14 0.53
C ARG A 59 -2.92 -12.44 -0.55
N ARG A 60 -2.41 -11.26 -0.25
CA ARG A 60 -1.52 -10.49 -1.11
C ARG A 60 -0.39 -9.90 -0.29
N ASN A 61 0.84 -10.02 -0.76
CA ASN A 61 1.99 -9.40 -0.12
C ASN A 61 2.12 -7.96 -0.60
N ALA A 62 2.30 -6.99 0.30
CA ALA A 62 2.50 -5.59 -0.02
C ALA A 62 3.89 -5.11 0.37
N ASP A 63 4.50 -4.25 -0.45
CA ASP A 63 5.86 -3.74 -0.20
C ASP A 63 5.97 -2.95 1.10
N ILE A 64 5.04 -2.01 1.35
CA ILE A 64 4.95 -1.24 2.60
C ILE A 64 3.49 -1.06 2.98
N VAL A 65 3.18 -1.27 4.26
CA VAL A 65 1.84 -1.07 4.82
C VAL A 65 1.92 -0.22 6.07
N ILE A 66 0.98 0.72 6.20
CA ILE A 66 0.74 1.47 7.43
C ILE A 66 -0.59 1.03 8.01
N TRP A 67 -0.54 0.51 9.23
CA TRP A 67 -1.67 0.00 9.97
C TRP A 67 -2.13 1.02 11.02
N LYS A 68 -3.43 1.06 11.29
CA LYS A 68 -3.94 1.68 12.52
C LYS A 68 -3.85 0.64 13.64
N TYR A 69 -3.11 0.95 14.70
CA TYR A 69 -3.13 0.16 15.92
C TYR A 69 -4.52 0.28 16.56
N SER A 70 -5.18 -0.85 16.82
CA SER A 70 -6.39 -0.88 17.63
C SER A 70 -6.19 -1.81 18.82
N ASP A 71 -6.70 -1.40 19.99
CA ASP A 71 -6.54 -2.16 21.22
C ASP A 71 -7.30 -3.52 21.19
N GLU A 72 -8.07 -3.80 20.13
CA GLU A 72 -8.84 -5.03 19.90
C GLU A 72 -8.08 -6.11 19.08
N GLU A 73 -6.83 -5.85 18.65
CA GLU A 73 -6.05 -6.64 17.67
C GLU A 73 -5.52 -8.01 18.14
N LEU A 74 -6.17 -8.70 19.08
CA LEU A 74 -5.97 -10.15 19.26
C LEU A 74 -6.72 -11.00 18.21
N LYS A 75 -7.52 -10.37 17.33
CA LYS A 75 -8.41 -11.06 16.37
C LYS A 75 -7.93 -11.12 14.92
N GLY A 76 -6.70 -10.70 14.60
CA GLY A 76 -6.08 -10.99 13.30
C GLY A 76 -6.70 -10.31 12.07
N ILE A 77 -7.59 -9.33 12.26
CA ILE A 77 -8.04 -8.44 11.19
C ILE A 77 -7.25 -7.15 11.32
N MET A 78 -6.17 -7.07 10.55
CA MET A 78 -5.32 -5.89 10.52
C MET A 78 -6.00 -4.83 9.63
N ASN A 79 -6.08 -3.58 10.09
CA ASN A 79 -6.73 -2.46 9.40
C ASN A 79 -5.68 -1.60 8.65
N PRO A 80 -5.29 -1.94 7.40
CA PRO A 80 -4.34 -1.12 6.67
C PRO A 80 -5.02 0.20 6.31
N LEU A 81 -4.32 1.30 6.53
CA LEU A 81 -4.76 2.65 6.20
C LEU A 81 -4.14 3.14 4.90
N LEU A 82 -2.85 2.81 4.70
CA LEU A 82 -2.08 3.17 3.52
C LEU A 82 -1.27 1.95 3.08
N ILE A 83 -1.34 1.64 1.80
CA ILE A 83 -0.48 0.67 1.13
C ILE A 83 0.39 1.41 0.11
N ILE A 84 1.68 1.10 0.08
CA ILE A 84 2.62 1.62 -0.92
C ILE A 84 3.25 0.44 -1.62
N GLU A 85 3.12 0.39 -2.94
CA GLU A 85 3.74 -0.60 -3.82
C GLU A 85 4.79 0.08 -4.70
N LEU A 86 5.89 -0.63 -4.92
CA LEU A 86 6.96 -0.21 -5.81
C LEU A 86 6.90 -1.04 -7.09
N THR A 87 7.15 -0.39 -8.22
CA THR A 87 7.23 -1.06 -9.51
C THR A 87 8.32 -0.46 -10.38
N ASN A 88 8.84 -1.24 -11.32
CA ASN A 88 9.65 -0.75 -12.43
C ASN A 88 8.86 -0.74 -13.75
N ASN A 89 7.61 -1.23 -13.74
CA ASN A 89 6.75 -1.28 -14.91
C ASN A 89 6.30 0.13 -15.29
N LYS A 90 6.44 0.49 -16.56
CA LYS A 90 5.87 1.74 -17.07
C LYS A 90 4.36 1.75 -16.84
N PHE A 91 3.86 2.89 -16.38
CA PHE A 91 2.42 3.05 -16.21
C PHE A 91 1.71 3.05 -17.57
N PRO A 92 0.62 2.27 -17.71
CA PRO A 92 -0.17 2.26 -18.93
C PRO A 92 -0.87 3.61 -19.11
N GLN A 93 -1.17 3.97 -20.37
CA GLN A 93 -1.94 5.19 -20.67
C GLN A 93 -3.39 5.08 -20.19
N ASP A 94 -3.97 3.88 -20.23
CA ASP A 94 -5.28 3.56 -19.68
C ASP A 94 -5.10 2.65 -18.46
N ILE A 95 -5.22 3.25 -17.28
CA ILE A 95 -5.05 2.57 -15.98
C ILE A 95 -6.24 1.69 -15.60
N PHE A 96 -7.40 1.88 -16.23
CA PHE A 96 -8.63 1.13 -15.91
C PHE A 96 -8.84 -0.06 -16.84
N ASN A 97 -8.22 -0.05 -18.03
CA ASN A 97 -8.32 -1.12 -19.00
C ASN A 97 -6.95 -1.73 -19.30
N THR A 98 -6.28 -2.20 -18.26
CA THR A 98 -4.93 -2.76 -18.34
C THR A 98 -4.87 -4.18 -17.77
N HIS A 99 -4.08 -5.04 -18.38
CA HIS A 99 -3.70 -6.35 -17.83
C HIS A 99 -2.45 -6.27 -16.93
N ASN A 100 -2.05 -5.05 -16.55
CA ASN A 100 -0.93 -4.82 -15.66
C ASN A 100 -1.28 -5.29 -14.23
N GLN A 101 -0.47 -6.23 -13.71
CA GLN A 101 -0.68 -6.86 -12.42
C GLN A 101 -0.65 -5.87 -11.25
N ASP A 102 0.12 -4.78 -11.35
CA ASP A 102 0.20 -3.74 -10.31
C ASP A 102 -1.14 -3.03 -10.14
N PHE A 103 -1.88 -2.84 -11.23
CA PHE A 103 -3.21 -2.21 -11.21
C PHE A 103 -4.32 -3.20 -10.84
N ILE A 104 -4.20 -4.46 -11.26
CA ILE A 104 -5.12 -5.52 -10.80
C ILE A 104 -5.04 -5.63 -9.27
N LYS A 105 -3.83 -5.71 -8.72
CA LYS A 105 -3.59 -5.73 -7.27
C LYS A 105 -4.10 -4.47 -6.58
N ALA A 106 -3.86 -3.29 -7.17
CA ALA A 106 -4.41 -2.04 -6.65
C ALA A 106 -5.94 -2.11 -6.55
N ASN A 107 -6.64 -2.48 -7.62
CA ASN A 107 -8.10 -2.57 -7.65
C ASN A 107 -8.63 -3.55 -6.60
N GLU A 108 -8.01 -4.72 -6.44
CA GLU A 108 -8.38 -5.68 -5.38
C GLU A 108 -8.32 -5.03 -3.99
N TYR A 109 -7.26 -4.29 -3.68
CA TYR A 109 -7.17 -3.60 -2.40
C TYR A 109 -8.21 -2.50 -2.23
N LEU A 110 -8.39 -1.68 -3.27
CA LEU A 110 -9.35 -0.56 -3.25
C LEU A 110 -10.80 -1.04 -3.08
N ASP A 111 -11.16 -2.16 -3.71
CA ASP A 111 -12.50 -2.71 -3.68
C ASP A 111 -12.83 -3.45 -2.37
N TYR A 112 -11.85 -4.18 -1.81
CA TYR A 112 -12.12 -5.15 -0.75
C TYR A 112 -11.62 -4.77 0.64
N ILE A 113 -10.74 -3.77 0.75
CA ILE A 113 -10.22 -3.32 2.04
C ILE A 113 -10.92 -2.03 2.45
N GLU A 114 -11.95 -2.15 3.28
CA GLU A 114 -12.77 -1.00 3.66
C GLU A 114 -11.97 0.09 4.39
N SER A 115 -11.02 -0.31 5.24
CA SER A 115 -10.19 0.60 6.03
C SER A 115 -9.16 1.36 5.20
N LEU A 116 -8.88 0.90 3.97
CA LEU A 116 -7.87 1.49 3.11
C LEU A 116 -8.31 2.89 2.70
N ARG A 117 -7.46 3.87 3.00
CA ARG A 117 -7.71 5.28 2.68
C ARG A 117 -6.92 5.72 1.48
N GLU A 118 -5.70 5.23 1.37
CA GLU A 118 -4.84 5.57 0.25
C GLU A 118 -4.06 4.34 -0.23
N TYR A 119 -3.83 4.29 -1.53
CA TYR A 119 -2.90 3.38 -2.17
C TYR A 119 -1.95 4.20 -3.04
N ILE A 120 -0.66 3.95 -2.91
CA ILE A 120 0.38 4.63 -3.69
C ILE A 120 1.13 3.58 -4.51
N LEU A 121 1.12 3.72 -5.83
CA LEU A 121 1.99 2.98 -6.73
C LEU A 121 3.14 3.88 -7.16
N TYR A 122 4.36 3.53 -6.76
CA TYR A 122 5.57 4.28 -7.07
C TYR A 122 6.42 3.54 -8.11
N ASN A 123 6.53 4.11 -9.31
CA ASN A 123 7.51 3.63 -10.28
C ASN A 123 8.88 4.19 -9.91
N TYR A 124 9.78 3.33 -9.43
CA TYR A 124 11.09 3.77 -8.94
C TYR A 124 12.14 3.99 -10.03
N GLU A 125 11.95 3.45 -11.24
CA GLU A 125 12.84 3.68 -12.38
C GLU A 125 12.63 5.08 -12.97
N ASN A 126 11.37 5.46 -13.21
CA ASN A 126 11.00 6.73 -13.84
C ASN A 126 10.58 7.81 -12.82
N LYS A 127 10.51 7.48 -11.53
CA LYS A 127 10.10 8.38 -10.43
C LYS A 127 8.68 8.92 -10.60
N GLU A 128 7.78 8.09 -11.12
CA GLU A 128 6.37 8.41 -11.32
C GLU A 128 5.55 7.87 -10.14
N ILE A 129 4.49 8.59 -9.76
CA ILE A 129 3.56 8.18 -8.70
C ILE A 129 2.14 8.18 -9.24
N ILE A 130 1.41 7.12 -8.92
CA ILE A 130 -0.05 7.12 -8.96
C ILE A 130 -0.54 6.98 -7.53
N LYS A 131 -1.40 7.91 -7.14
CA LYS A 131 -2.08 7.87 -5.85
C LYS A 131 -3.57 7.70 -6.05
N PHE A 132 -4.14 6.76 -5.31
CA PHE A 132 -5.57 6.55 -5.18
C PHE A 132 -5.96 6.98 -3.77
N SER A 133 -6.82 7.98 -3.62
CA SER A 133 -7.25 8.51 -2.32
C SER A 133 -8.75 8.38 -2.14
N LYS A 134 -9.19 7.75 -1.04
CA LYS A 134 -10.59 7.56 -0.70
C LYS A 134 -11.20 8.90 -0.29
N ASN A 135 -12.18 9.36 -1.06
CA ASN A 135 -12.92 10.59 -0.83
C ASN A 135 -14.03 10.37 0.21
N ARG A 136 -14.74 11.46 0.56
CA ARG A 136 -15.82 11.42 1.57
C ARG A 136 -17.02 10.54 1.19
N LYS A 137 -17.19 10.24 -0.10
CA LYS A 137 -18.22 9.33 -0.61
C LYS A 137 -17.76 7.87 -0.63
N LYS A 138 -16.58 7.58 -0.06
CA LYS A 138 -15.90 6.28 -0.11
C LYS A 138 -15.48 5.85 -1.53
N GLU A 139 -15.43 6.76 -2.49
CA GLU A 139 -14.90 6.52 -3.84
C GLU A 139 -13.42 6.92 -3.91
N PHE A 140 -12.63 6.39 -4.85
CA PHE A 140 -11.22 6.73 -4.97
C PHE A 140 -10.95 7.76 -6.07
N ASP A 141 -10.35 8.89 -5.70
CA ASP A 141 -9.82 9.88 -6.64
C ASP A 141 -8.40 9.47 -7.07
N ILE A 142 -8.06 9.63 -8.34
CA ILE A 142 -6.76 9.27 -8.89
C ILE A 142 -5.94 10.51 -9.20
N THR A 143 -4.71 10.55 -8.70
CA THR A 143 -3.73 11.57 -9.04
C THR A 143 -2.51 10.93 -9.70
N TYR A 144 -2.24 11.27 -10.96
CA TYR A 144 -1.03 10.89 -11.69
C TYR A 144 0.00 12.02 -11.66
N ASN A 145 1.26 11.66 -11.44
CA ASN A 145 2.31 12.60 -11.06
C ASN A 145 3.67 12.13 -11.62
N ASN A 146 4.25 12.86 -12.57
CA ASN A 146 5.54 12.54 -13.20
C ASN A 146 6.61 13.55 -12.76
N PHE A 147 7.66 13.13 -12.04
CA PHE A 147 8.54 14.09 -11.35
C PHE A 147 10.04 13.77 -11.34
N HIS A 148 10.82 14.84 -11.21
CA HIS A 148 12.25 14.82 -10.92
C HIS A 148 12.49 15.32 -9.48
N SER A 149 12.57 14.37 -8.54
CA SER A 149 12.98 14.43 -7.10
C SER A 149 12.17 15.25 -6.07
N ASN A 150 12.17 14.76 -4.81
CA ASN A 150 11.56 15.27 -3.56
C ASN A 150 10.02 15.24 -3.40
N TYR A 151 9.26 14.72 -4.38
CA TYR A 151 7.79 14.76 -4.30
C TYR A 151 7.17 13.61 -3.50
N LEU A 152 7.81 12.44 -3.44
CA LEU A 152 7.32 11.30 -2.67
C LEU A 152 7.23 11.66 -1.18
N ASP A 153 8.26 12.28 -0.62
CA ASP A 153 8.24 12.75 0.78
C ASP A 153 7.11 13.76 1.05
N LYS A 154 6.79 14.65 0.10
CA LYS A 154 5.67 15.60 0.23
C LYS A 154 4.32 14.89 0.23
N ASN A 155 4.11 13.90 -0.65
CA ASN A 155 2.87 13.12 -0.67
C ASN A 155 2.74 12.29 0.58
N LEU A 156 3.81 11.61 0.99
CA LEU A 156 3.84 10.87 2.26
C LEU A 156 3.48 11.79 3.41
N LYS A 157 4.06 12.99 3.49
CA LYS A 157 3.72 13.93 4.55
C LYS A 157 2.24 14.32 4.52
N GLN A 158 1.66 14.54 3.35
CA GLN A 158 0.22 14.83 3.21
C GLN A 158 -0.63 13.63 3.63
N SER A 159 -0.34 12.45 3.10
CA SER A 159 -0.99 11.17 3.40
C SER A 159 -0.98 10.85 4.89
N LEU A 160 0.15 11.07 5.57
CA LEU A 160 0.33 10.80 7.00
C LEU A 160 -0.27 11.90 7.88
N ALA A 161 -0.34 13.15 7.38
CA ALA A 161 -0.93 14.29 8.09
C ALA A 161 -2.45 14.33 8.01
N LEU A 162 -3.08 13.51 7.18
CA LEU A 162 -4.53 13.34 7.22
C LEU A 162 -4.92 12.83 8.61
N ASP A 163 -5.57 13.69 9.40
CA ASP A 163 -6.19 13.27 10.64
C ASP A 163 -7.27 12.26 10.29
N PHE A 164 -6.96 11.00 10.58
CA PHE A 164 -7.86 9.90 10.36
C PHE A 164 -9.03 10.07 11.33
N PRO A 165 -10.24 10.49 10.88
CA PRO A 165 -11.37 10.50 11.79
C PRO A 165 -11.50 9.06 12.29
N GLU A 166 -11.68 8.90 13.59
CA GLU A 166 -12.10 7.63 14.13
C GLU A 166 -13.38 7.25 13.36
N LEU A 167 -13.29 6.16 12.59
CA LEU A 167 -14.50 5.49 12.14
C LEU A 167 -15.14 5.04 13.46
N ASN A 168 -16.13 5.81 13.94
CA ASN A 168 -17.00 5.34 15.01
C ASN A 168 -17.66 4.08 14.46
N TYR A 169 -17.22 2.92 14.95
CA TYR A 169 -17.87 1.64 14.70
C TYR A 169 -19.02 1.44 15.70
N ASP A 170 -19.76 2.52 16.00
CA ASP A 170 -20.99 2.48 16.77
C ASP A 170 -22.14 2.81 15.81
N ASP A 171 -22.60 1.79 15.08
CA ASP A 171 -23.96 1.65 14.53
C ASP A 171 -24.22 0.17 14.15
#